data_AF-A0A4D9DNX8-F1
#
_entry.id   AF-A0A4D9DNX8-F1
#
_cell.length_a   1.000
_cell.length_b   1.000
_cell.length_c   1.000
_cell.angle_alpha   90.00
_cell.angle_beta   90.00
_cell.angle_gamma   90.00
#
_symmetry.space_group_name_H-M   'P 1'
#
loop_
_entity.id
_entity.type
_entity.pdbx_description
1 polymer ?
#
loop_
_entity_poly.entity_id
_entity_poly.type
_entity_poly.pdbx_seq_one_letter_code
_entity_poly.pdbx_strand_id
1 'polypeptide(L)'
;MAPQPPADASPGSPDRGDVSVVIVGAPGCGKSALLNAARGLAEDDARAAPLGAPASSGGPVLYPDPARPNLLLWELPLTEGEGPARWLAEGDVVLLATDGLFGASHARLAQEARGAGKTVHFARTKADLDLHTLRRLLGERYDRARALDALRAACVQSLAAHGLGEPPPIVFLVSGHEPQELDGPLLRQALVGDVRVYERVLRPTLCGFEQISEREVAEIQEAYELGGLAEVVTRVQCSLETLWNARLDVAVTGESGAGKSTFVNALRGLGDEDEGAAQTGVTETTAQPTAYPYPGYPNVTLWDLPGIGTPSFQADRYLEAVDFTRYDFFIILASERLKENHVRLARAIVEQGKRFYFVRAKADNDLEATRRRKNPPEEEEVLEEIRRDCRERLGQAGLGDAKVFLLSSFEMEKYDFQAFEDTLERELPGHKRHAFLLSLPNLSGAIIEKKRQLLHQEVWKVALVSSLVAAVPLPGLAFTCDVSILLRKLAAYRQDFGLDAASLARLAERAGKPLEVLRAEVRSVLGRSINKEVVIGLLGKATGGGLVIVNFFFHRIPIYGALASGGISFHTTYSMLSQCLEELAADSQRVLLKAFDSEV
;
A
#
# COMPACT_ATOMS: atom_id res chain seq x y z
N MET A 1 -40.53 -34.92 -3.98
CA MET A 1 -40.21 -34.04 -2.83
C MET A 1 -39.41 -32.88 -3.38
N ALA A 2 -40.05 -31.73 -3.59
CA ALA A 2 -39.34 -30.51 -3.98
C ALA A 2 -38.52 -30.01 -2.78
N PRO A 3 -37.28 -29.53 -2.97
CA PRO A 3 -36.50 -28.98 -1.87
C PRO A 3 -37.15 -27.68 -1.38
N GLN A 4 -37.39 -27.59 -0.07
CA GLN A 4 -37.85 -26.37 0.58
C GLN A 4 -36.80 -25.25 0.40
N PRO A 5 -37.22 -23.97 0.27
CA PRO A 5 -36.29 -22.85 0.29
C PRO A 5 -35.61 -22.78 1.68
N PRO A 6 -34.33 -22.40 1.75
CA PRO A 6 -33.65 -22.25 3.02
C PRO A 6 -34.30 -21.13 3.83
N ALA A 7 -34.43 -21.37 5.14
CA ALA A 7 -34.96 -20.42 6.11
C ALA A 7 -34.23 -19.07 6.04
N ASP A 8 -34.99 -17.99 6.17
CA ASP A 8 -34.52 -16.61 6.15
C ASP A 8 -33.33 -16.40 7.09
N ALA A 9 -32.13 -16.30 6.51
CA ALA A 9 -30.97 -15.75 7.20
C ALA A 9 -31.22 -14.26 7.48
N SER A 10 -30.91 -13.84 8.71
CA SER A 10 -31.08 -12.48 9.21
C SER A 10 -30.44 -11.43 8.27
N PRO A 11 -31.11 -10.28 8.02
CA PRO A 11 -30.55 -9.20 7.20
C PRO A 11 -29.24 -8.69 7.82
N GLY A 12 -28.15 -8.69 7.03
CA GLY A 12 -26.81 -8.24 7.45
C GLY A 12 -25.78 -9.34 7.76
N SER A 13 -26.01 -10.62 7.42
CA SER A 13 -24.95 -11.64 7.53
C SER A 13 -23.86 -11.42 6.46
N PRO A 14 -22.56 -11.55 6.82
CA PRO A 14 -21.42 -11.40 5.91
C PRO A 14 -21.34 -12.47 4.81
N ASP A 15 -22.29 -13.41 4.75
CA ASP A 15 -22.33 -14.50 3.78
C ASP A 15 -23.07 -14.14 2.47
N ARG A 16 -23.65 -12.93 2.37
CA ARG A 16 -24.30 -12.43 1.14
C ARG A 16 -23.40 -11.40 0.47
N GLY A 17 -23.17 -11.55 -0.84
CA GLY A 17 -22.43 -10.56 -1.63
C GLY A 17 -23.18 -9.22 -1.69
N ASP A 18 -22.43 -8.13 -1.70
CA ASP A 18 -22.99 -6.80 -1.85
C ASP A 18 -23.42 -6.53 -3.28
N VAL A 19 -24.46 -5.71 -3.44
CA VAL A 19 -24.93 -5.25 -4.74
C VAL A 19 -24.89 -3.73 -4.82
N SER A 20 -24.15 -3.21 -5.79
CA SER A 20 -24.00 -1.79 -6.05
C SER A 20 -24.97 -1.31 -7.13
N VAL A 21 -25.90 -0.43 -6.77
CA VAL A 21 -26.79 0.26 -7.69
C VAL A 21 -26.26 1.67 -7.94
N VAL A 22 -25.89 1.99 -9.18
CA VAL A 22 -25.33 3.29 -9.55
C VAL A 22 -26.38 4.15 -10.25
N ILE A 23 -26.76 5.26 -9.60
CA ILE A 23 -27.75 6.23 -10.07
C ILE A 23 -27.03 7.41 -10.73
N VAL A 24 -27.23 7.58 -12.03
CA VAL A 24 -26.53 8.59 -12.84
C VAL A 24 -27.53 9.56 -13.47
N GLY A 25 -27.23 10.86 -13.40
CA GLY A 25 -28.11 11.90 -13.95
C GLY A 25 -27.58 13.32 -13.75
N ALA A 26 -28.11 14.27 -14.51
CA ALA A 26 -27.66 15.67 -14.48
C ALA A 26 -27.79 16.30 -13.07
N PRO A 27 -26.94 17.27 -12.70
CA PRO A 27 -27.14 18.04 -11.47
C PRO A 27 -28.55 18.64 -11.41
N GLY A 28 -29.23 18.52 -10.26
CA GLY A 28 -30.59 19.06 -10.09
C GLY A 28 -31.73 18.23 -10.70
N CYS A 29 -31.46 17.11 -11.38
CA CYS A 29 -32.51 16.24 -11.91
C CYS A 29 -33.23 15.38 -10.84
N GLY A 30 -33.02 15.62 -9.54
CA GLY A 30 -33.74 14.90 -8.48
C GLY A 30 -33.21 13.49 -8.15
N LYS A 31 -31.94 13.19 -8.41
CA LYS A 31 -31.30 11.89 -8.09
C LYS A 31 -31.41 11.51 -6.62
N SER A 32 -31.12 12.42 -5.70
CA SER A 32 -31.18 12.15 -4.26
C SER A 32 -32.61 11.80 -3.82
N ALA A 33 -33.62 12.40 -4.44
CA ALA A 33 -35.02 12.07 -4.22
C ALA A 33 -35.39 10.69 -4.76
N LEU A 34 -34.93 10.37 -5.98
CA LEU A 34 -35.04 9.02 -6.58
C LEU A 34 -34.36 7.95 -5.72
N LEU A 35 -33.20 8.28 -5.15
CA LEU A 35 -32.45 7.40 -4.25
C LEU A 35 -33.22 7.14 -2.95
N ASN A 36 -33.78 8.19 -2.34
CA ASN A 36 -34.63 8.04 -1.16
C ASN A 36 -35.88 7.22 -1.47
N ALA A 37 -36.48 7.43 -2.64
CA ALA A 37 -37.61 6.63 -3.09
C ALA A 37 -37.27 5.14 -3.28
N ALA A 38 -36.11 4.83 -3.87
CA ALA A 38 -35.60 3.47 -3.98
C ALA A 38 -35.36 2.82 -2.60
N ARG A 39 -34.92 3.61 -1.62
CA ARG A 39 -34.73 3.22 -0.20
C ARG A 39 -36.03 3.24 0.62
N GLY A 40 -37.15 3.67 0.03
CA GLY A 40 -38.44 3.82 0.71
C GLY A 40 -38.40 4.80 1.88
N LEU A 41 -37.52 5.79 1.83
CA LEU A 41 -37.37 6.85 2.83
C LEU A 41 -38.12 8.10 2.38
N ALA A 42 -38.87 8.69 3.31
CA ALA A 42 -39.47 10.00 3.13
C ALA A 42 -38.44 11.11 3.38
N GLU A 43 -38.72 12.33 2.92
CA GLU A 43 -37.79 13.46 2.97
C GLU A 43 -37.45 13.91 4.41
N ASP A 44 -38.33 13.61 5.36
CA ASP A 44 -38.20 13.94 6.78
C ASP A 44 -37.43 12.88 7.60
N ASP A 45 -37.06 11.75 7.00
CA ASP A 45 -36.24 10.73 7.68
C ASP A 45 -34.80 11.24 7.84
N ALA A 46 -34.25 11.17 9.06
CA ALA A 46 -32.88 11.60 9.36
C ALA A 46 -31.79 10.84 8.57
N ARG A 47 -32.13 9.70 7.94
CA ARG A 47 -31.24 8.87 7.11
C ARG A 47 -31.41 9.13 5.60
N ALA A 48 -32.33 10.02 5.23
CA ALA A 48 -32.57 10.42 3.85
C ALA A 48 -31.39 11.23 3.30
N ALA A 49 -31.10 11.04 2.01
CA ALA A 49 -30.14 11.87 1.29
C ALA A 49 -30.66 13.32 1.23
N PRO A 50 -29.81 14.33 1.49
CA PRO A 50 -30.24 15.72 1.51
C PRO A 50 -30.67 16.19 0.12
N LEU A 51 -31.83 16.82 0.04
CA LEU A 51 -32.38 17.34 -1.21
C LEU A 51 -31.82 18.74 -1.49
N GLY A 52 -31.09 18.90 -2.59
CA GLY A 52 -30.64 20.21 -3.08
C GLY A 52 -29.20 20.62 -2.72
N ALA A 53 -28.46 19.79 -1.98
CA ALA A 53 -27.00 19.97 -1.88
C ALA A 53 -26.35 19.44 -3.16
N PRO A 54 -25.64 20.26 -3.96
CA PRO A 54 -24.81 19.72 -5.03
C PRO A 54 -23.76 18.79 -4.39
N ALA A 55 -23.52 17.63 -4.99
CA ALA A 55 -22.38 16.80 -4.63
C ALA A 55 -21.12 17.67 -4.73
N SER A 56 -20.51 17.99 -3.58
CA SER A 56 -19.42 18.98 -3.48
C SER A 56 -18.10 18.50 -4.09
N SER A 57 -18.05 17.25 -4.54
CA SER A 57 -16.93 16.64 -5.23
C SER A 57 -17.45 15.90 -6.45
N GLY A 58 -16.81 16.02 -7.62
CA GLY A 58 -17.20 15.34 -8.86
C GLY A 58 -17.09 13.79 -8.86
N GLY A 59 -17.13 13.13 -7.69
CA GLY A 59 -17.09 11.68 -7.51
C GLY A 59 -18.42 11.10 -6.99
N PRO A 60 -18.58 9.77 -6.92
CA PRO A 60 -19.81 9.12 -6.47
C PRO A 60 -20.03 9.25 -4.96
N VAL A 61 -21.29 9.32 -4.53
CA VAL A 61 -21.69 9.38 -3.11
C VAL A 61 -22.50 8.14 -2.75
N LEU A 62 -22.14 7.42 -1.68
CA LEU A 62 -22.83 6.20 -1.26
C LEU A 62 -23.89 6.48 -0.20
N TYR A 63 -25.03 5.82 -0.36
CA TYR A 63 -26.13 5.76 0.59
C TYR A 63 -26.55 4.30 0.81
N PRO A 64 -26.22 3.68 1.95
CA PRO A 64 -26.62 2.31 2.24
C PRO A 64 -28.13 2.19 2.47
N ASP A 65 -28.75 1.09 2.05
CA ASP A 65 -30.16 0.82 2.35
C ASP A 65 -30.31 0.40 3.83
N PRO A 66 -31.17 1.09 4.61
CA PRO A 66 -31.31 0.81 6.04
C PRO A 66 -32.02 -0.52 6.34
N ALA A 67 -32.81 -1.06 5.41
CA ALA A 67 -33.48 -2.34 5.57
C ALA A 67 -32.65 -3.50 5.00
N ARG A 68 -31.66 -3.21 4.13
CA ARG A 68 -30.78 -4.18 3.49
C ARG A 68 -29.33 -3.67 3.44
N PRO A 69 -28.51 -3.98 4.46
CA PRO A 69 -27.15 -3.46 4.56
C PRO A 69 -26.25 -3.79 3.35
N ASN A 70 -26.53 -4.89 2.66
CA ASN A 70 -25.82 -5.38 1.47
C ASN A 70 -26.29 -4.74 0.14
N LEU A 71 -27.24 -3.80 0.20
CA LEU A 71 -27.68 -2.99 -0.94
C LEU A 71 -27.11 -1.58 -0.84
N LEU A 72 -26.23 -1.23 -1.80
CA LEU A 72 -25.45 -0.01 -1.79
C LEU A 72 -25.86 0.89 -2.95
N LEU A 73 -26.45 2.05 -2.65
CA LEU A 73 -26.91 2.99 -3.68
C LEU A 73 -25.94 4.15 -3.85
N TRP A 74 -25.42 4.31 -5.05
CA TRP A 74 -24.43 5.31 -5.40
C TRP A 74 -25.06 6.42 -6.23
N GLU A 75 -24.87 7.67 -5.84
CA GLU A 75 -25.27 8.84 -6.62
C GLU A 75 -24.07 9.39 -7.39
N LEU A 76 -24.21 9.57 -8.70
CA LEU A 76 -23.15 10.09 -9.57
C LEU A 76 -23.68 11.20 -10.51
N PRO A 77 -23.01 12.37 -10.59
CA PRO A 77 -23.42 13.43 -11.51
C PRO A 77 -23.06 13.07 -12.95
N LEU A 78 -23.98 13.37 -13.88
CA LEU A 78 -23.72 13.33 -15.32
C LEU A 78 -23.11 14.66 -15.75
N THR A 79 -21.79 14.70 -15.95
CA THR A 79 -21.03 15.88 -16.43
C THR A 79 -20.51 15.66 -17.84
N GLU A 80 -20.48 16.71 -18.67
CA GLU A 80 -19.88 16.64 -20.02
C GLU A 80 -18.34 16.58 -19.91
N GLY A 81 -17.76 15.36 -19.95
CA GLY A 81 -16.32 15.11 -19.82
C GLY A 81 -15.98 13.63 -19.52
N GLU A 82 -14.77 13.34 -19.01
CA GLU A 82 -14.36 12.01 -18.51
C GLU A 82 -15.13 11.63 -17.23
N GLY A 83 -16.37 11.20 -17.34
CA GLY A 83 -17.13 10.82 -16.12
C GLY A 83 -18.57 10.55 -16.47
N PRO A 84 -18.94 9.27 -16.69
CA PRO A 84 -19.14 8.29 -15.61
C PRO A 84 -18.79 6.83 -15.97
N ALA A 85 -18.27 6.56 -17.17
CA ALA A 85 -18.06 5.21 -17.71
C ALA A 85 -17.17 4.30 -16.84
N ARG A 86 -16.16 4.88 -16.18
CA ARG A 86 -15.28 4.16 -15.23
C ARG A 86 -16.06 3.53 -14.06
N TRP A 87 -17.08 4.23 -13.56
CA TRP A 87 -17.90 3.79 -12.43
C TRP A 87 -19.03 2.84 -12.85
N LEU A 88 -19.46 2.91 -14.12
CA LEU A 88 -20.49 2.03 -14.66
C LEU A 88 -20.02 0.57 -14.76
N ALA A 89 -18.72 0.34 -14.94
CA ALA A 89 -18.14 -1.00 -14.91
C ALA A 89 -18.24 -1.65 -13.51
N GLU A 90 -18.24 -0.83 -12.46
CA GLU A 90 -18.23 -1.28 -11.06
C GLU A 90 -19.63 -1.50 -10.48
N GLY A 91 -20.65 -0.79 -10.99
CA GLY A 91 -22.04 -1.04 -10.62
C GLY A 91 -22.55 -2.38 -11.14
N ASP A 92 -23.43 -3.04 -10.38
CA ASP A 92 -24.15 -4.23 -10.82
C ASP A 92 -25.42 -3.85 -11.60
N VAL A 93 -26.09 -2.80 -11.13
CA VAL A 93 -27.29 -2.22 -11.74
C VAL A 93 -27.08 -0.72 -11.96
N VAL A 94 -27.43 -0.23 -13.13
CA VAL A 94 -27.32 1.19 -13.50
C VAL A 94 -28.72 1.78 -13.64
N LEU A 95 -28.98 2.88 -12.94
CA LEU A 95 -30.23 3.63 -13.02
C LEU A 95 -29.98 5.02 -13.61
N LEU A 96 -30.47 5.27 -14.82
CA LEU A 96 -30.32 6.54 -15.51
C LEU A 96 -31.52 7.45 -15.21
N ALA A 97 -31.25 8.61 -14.61
CA ALA A 97 -32.26 9.55 -14.12
C ALA A 97 -32.25 10.88 -14.89
N THR A 98 -33.43 11.33 -15.32
CA THR A 98 -33.67 12.64 -15.96
C THR A 98 -34.93 13.28 -15.38
N ASP A 99 -35.01 14.61 -15.33
CA ASP A 99 -36.26 15.34 -15.04
C ASP A 99 -37.01 15.77 -16.31
N GLY A 100 -36.58 15.27 -17.47
CA GLY A 100 -37.16 15.56 -18.77
C GLY A 100 -37.04 14.39 -19.74
N LEU A 101 -36.55 14.66 -20.95
CA LEU A 101 -36.29 13.63 -21.95
C LEU A 101 -34.87 13.07 -21.81
N PHE A 102 -34.64 11.88 -22.36
CA PHE A 102 -33.31 11.29 -22.39
C PHE A 102 -32.53 11.82 -23.59
N GLY A 103 -31.36 12.41 -23.32
CA GLY A 103 -30.44 12.90 -24.35
C GLY A 103 -29.41 11.86 -24.79
N ALA A 104 -28.58 12.23 -25.78
CA ALA A 104 -27.56 11.36 -26.35
C ALA A 104 -26.54 10.84 -25.33
N SER A 105 -26.23 11.63 -24.30
CA SER A 105 -25.37 11.23 -23.18
C SER A 105 -25.93 10.04 -22.39
N HIS A 106 -27.22 10.05 -22.08
CA HIS A 106 -27.89 8.93 -21.40
C HIS A 106 -27.88 7.66 -22.26
N ALA A 107 -28.13 7.82 -23.57
CA ALA A 107 -28.18 6.70 -24.49
C ALA A 107 -26.83 6.01 -24.65
N ARG A 108 -25.75 6.81 -24.79
CA ARG A 108 -24.38 6.31 -24.84
C ARG A 108 -24.02 5.49 -23.60
N LEU A 109 -24.32 6.01 -22.40
CA LEU A 109 -24.02 5.32 -21.14
C LEU A 109 -24.80 4.02 -20.98
N ALA A 110 -26.07 4.01 -21.39
CA ALA A 110 -26.86 2.79 -21.38
C ALA A 110 -26.29 1.72 -22.32
N GLN A 111 -25.79 2.10 -23.50
CA GLN A 111 -25.14 1.17 -24.43
C GLN A 111 -23.81 0.64 -23.87
N GLU A 112 -22.99 1.51 -23.29
CA GLU A 112 -21.73 1.12 -22.62
C GLU A 112 -21.99 0.14 -21.47
N ALA A 113 -22.95 0.44 -20.59
CA ALA A 113 -23.32 -0.42 -19.47
C ALA A 113 -23.90 -1.78 -19.92
N ARG A 114 -24.78 -1.78 -20.92
CA ARG A 114 -25.31 -3.03 -21.52
C ARG A 114 -24.21 -3.86 -22.18
N GLY A 115 -23.26 -3.20 -22.86
CA GLY A 115 -22.09 -3.85 -23.46
C GLY A 115 -21.19 -4.52 -22.43
N ALA A 116 -21.12 -3.97 -21.21
CA ALA A 116 -20.45 -4.56 -20.05
C ALA A 116 -21.28 -5.63 -19.31
N GLY A 117 -22.44 -6.03 -19.86
CA GLY A 117 -23.32 -7.05 -19.27
C GLY A 117 -24.12 -6.59 -18.05
N LYS A 118 -24.27 -5.28 -17.84
CA LYS A 118 -24.97 -4.69 -16.68
C LYS A 118 -26.46 -4.49 -16.96
N THR A 119 -27.28 -4.62 -15.92
CA THR A 119 -28.70 -4.27 -15.98
C THR A 119 -28.87 -2.75 -15.97
N VAL A 120 -29.68 -2.21 -16.89
CA VAL A 120 -29.91 -0.75 -17.02
C VAL A 120 -31.39 -0.43 -16.93
N HIS A 121 -31.76 0.44 -15.99
CA HIS A 121 -33.10 0.99 -15.79
C HIS A 121 -33.12 2.49 -16.09
N PHE A 122 -34.29 3.00 -16.48
CA PHE A 122 -34.51 4.41 -16.78
C PHE A 122 -35.57 4.99 -15.87
N ALA A 123 -35.31 6.13 -15.26
CA ALA A 123 -36.25 6.84 -14.40
C ALA A 123 -36.43 8.30 -14.85
N ARG A 124 -37.69 8.73 -14.98
CA ARG A 124 -38.04 10.14 -15.07
C ARG A 124 -38.47 10.63 -13.70
N THR A 125 -37.72 11.57 -13.15
CA THR A 125 -38.00 12.24 -11.89
C THR A 125 -38.94 13.43 -12.11
N LYS A 126 -39.47 13.99 -11.00
CA LYS A 126 -40.38 15.15 -11.02
C LYS A 126 -41.66 14.93 -11.85
N ALA A 127 -42.07 13.67 -12.02
CA ALA A 127 -43.25 13.34 -12.82
C ALA A 127 -44.55 13.88 -12.19
N ASP A 128 -44.59 14.01 -10.87
CA ASP A 128 -45.63 14.71 -10.11
C ASP A 128 -45.78 16.19 -10.52
N LEU A 129 -44.66 16.91 -10.68
CA LEU A 129 -44.66 18.30 -11.13
C LEU A 129 -45.18 18.43 -12.57
N ASP A 130 -44.80 17.49 -13.46
CA ASP A 130 -45.31 17.43 -14.83
C ASP A 130 -46.83 17.18 -14.85
N LEU A 131 -47.31 16.24 -14.04
CA LEU A 131 -48.74 15.94 -13.92
C LEU A 131 -49.52 17.13 -13.36
N HIS A 132 -48.98 17.83 -12.35
CA HIS A 132 -49.58 19.04 -11.81
C HIS A 132 -49.70 20.12 -12.90
N THR A 133 -48.63 20.31 -13.68
CA THR A 133 -48.60 21.27 -14.79
C THR A 133 -49.62 20.92 -15.87
N LEU A 134 -49.70 19.64 -16.27
CA LEU A 134 -50.67 19.16 -17.26
C LEU A 134 -52.11 19.30 -16.77
N ARG A 135 -52.37 19.05 -15.47
CA ARG A 135 -53.69 19.25 -14.87
C ARG A 135 -54.11 20.72 -14.93
N ARG A 136 -53.18 21.64 -14.67
CA ARG A 136 -53.43 23.09 -14.78
C ARG A 136 -53.70 23.53 -16.22
N LEU A 137 -52.98 22.99 -17.19
CA LEU A 137 -53.10 23.37 -18.61
C LEU A 137 -54.34 22.78 -19.27
N LEU A 138 -54.69 21.53 -18.96
CA LEU A 138 -55.78 20.80 -19.61
C LEU A 138 -57.13 20.97 -18.91
N GLY A 139 -57.13 21.41 -17.64
CA GLY A 139 -58.36 21.64 -16.88
C GLY A 139 -59.25 20.39 -16.85
N GLU A 140 -60.49 20.53 -17.31
CA GLU A 140 -61.45 19.41 -17.39
C GLU A 140 -61.08 18.32 -18.41
N ARG A 141 -60.16 18.61 -19.34
CA ARG A 141 -59.66 17.62 -20.31
C ARG A 141 -58.51 16.77 -19.76
N TYR A 142 -58.09 17.03 -18.53
CA TYR A 142 -57.01 16.30 -17.89
C TYR A 142 -57.48 14.88 -17.55
N ASP A 143 -56.76 13.90 -18.09
CA ASP A 143 -56.86 12.51 -17.69
C ASP A 143 -55.50 12.02 -17.20
N ARG A 144 -55.43 11.55 -15.95
CA ARG A 144 -54.16 11.19 -15.29
C ARG A 144 -53.49 10.02 -16.01
N ALA A 145 -54.25 9.01 -16.44
CA ALA A 145 -53.71 7.83 -17.10
C ALA A 145 -53.10 8.18 -18.46
N ARG A 146 -53.83 8.93 -19.29
CA ARG A 146 -53.34 9.43 -20.58
C ARG A 146 -52.12 10.33 -20.44
N ALA A 147 -52.07 11.16 -19.39
CA ALA A 147 -50.91 12.01 -19.12
C ALA A 147 -49.67 11.17 -18.78
N LEU A 148 -49.80 10.15 -17.93
CA LEU A 148 -48.72 9.22 -17.59
C LEU A 148 -48.23 8.45 -18.83
N ASP A 149 -49.14 7.93 -19.65
CA ASP A 149 -48.81 7.21 -20.88
C ASP A 149 -48.10 8.10 -21.89
N ALA A 150 -48.54 9.36 -22.02
CA ALA A 150 -47.88 10.34 -22.89
C ALA A 150 -46.46 10.67 -22.41
N LEU A 151 -46.25 10.85 -21.10
CA LEU A 151 -44.93 11.09 -20.52
C LEU A 151 -43.99 9.90 -20.77
N ARG A 152 -44.45 8.66 -20.54
CA ARG A 152 -43.65 7.46 -20.83
C ARG A 152 -43.34 7.33 -22.31
N ALA A 153 -44.33 7.51 -23.19
CA ALA A 153 -44.15 7.42 -24.63
C ALA A 153 -43.12 8.43 -25.14
N ALA A 154 -43.15 9.67 -24.65
CA ALA A 154 -42.16 10.68 -25.00
C ALA A 154 -40.73 10.29 -24.58
N CYS A 155 -40.56 9.74 -23.38
CA CYS A 155 -39.27 9.22 -22.91
C CYS A 155 -38.77 8.05 -23.76
N VAL A 156 -39.62 7.06 -24.04
CA VAL A 156 -39.27 5.90 -24.88
C VAL A 156 -38.90 6.35 -26.30
N GLN A 157 -39.65 7.28 -26.89
CA GLN A 157 -39.33 7.86 -28.20
C GLN A 157 -37.98 8.58 -28.19
N SER A 158 -37.67 9.34 -27.12
CA SER A 158 -36.35 10.00 -27.00
C SER A 158 -35.19 9.01 -26.93
N LEU A 159 -35.36 7.88 -26.23
CA LEU A 159 -34.36 6.80 -26.18
C LEU A 159 -34.24 6.07 -27.52
N ALA A 160 -35.36 5.80 -28.19
CA ALA A 160 -35.39 5.16 -29.50
C ALA A 160 -34.68 6.02 -30.57
N ALA A 161 -34.89 7.34 -30.54
CA ALA A 161 -34.20 8.30 -31.41
C ALA A 161 -32.67 8.30 -31.24
N HIS A 162 -32.15 7.68 -30.18
CA HIS A 162 -30.72 7.57 -29.88
C HIS A 162 -30.24 6.10 -29.89
N GLY A 163 -30.97 5.20 -30.55
CA GLY A 163 -30.53 3.83 -30.79
C GLY A 163 -30.80 2.84 -29.65
N LEU A 164 -31.75 3.13 -28.76
CA LEU A 164 -32.21 2.23 -27.69
C LEU A 164 -33.66 1.74 -27.88
N GLY A 165 -34.11 1.60 -29.13
CA GLY A 165 -35.51 1.30 -29.45
C GLY A 165 -35.93 -0.16 -29.26
N GLU A 166 -35.00 -1.13 -29.26
CA GLU A 166 -35.33 -2.56 -29.26
C GLU A 166 -34.46 -3.37 -28.27
N PRO A 167 -35.06 -4.14 -27.34
CA PRO A 167 -36.46 -4.05 -26.91
C PRO A 167 -36.76 -2.68 -26.26
N PRO A 168 -38.03 -2.21 -26.29
CA PRO A 168 -38.38 -0.90 -25.76
C PRO A 168 -38.03 -0.80 -24.26
N PRO A 169 -37.29 0.24 -23.85
CA PRO A 169 -36.85 0.38 -22.47
C PRO A 169 -38.03 0.66 -21.53
N ILE A 170 -38.00 0.05 -20.35
CA ILE A 170 -38.94 0.38 -19.28
C ILE A 170 -38.49 1.70 -18.66
N VAL A 171 -39.41 2.68 -18.64
CA VAL A 171 -39.20 4.00 -18.02
C VAL A 171 -40.10 4.12 -16.81
N PHE A 172 -39.51 4.22 -15.62
CA PHE A 172 -40.21 4.44 -14.37
C PHE A 172 -40.47 5.93 -14.15
N LEU A 173 -41.74 6.31 -13.95
CA LEU A 173 -42.11 7.66 -13.55
C LEU A 173 -42.14 7.75 -12.03
N VAL A 174 -41.29 8.56 -11.43
CA VAL A 174 -41.16 8.65 -9.97
C VAL A 174 -41.38 10.07 -9.46
N SER A 175 -41.97 10.16 -8.26
CA SER A 175 -42.01 11.39 -7.46
C SER A 175 -40.92 11.33 -6.39
N GLY A 176 -40.23 12.45 -6.19
CA GLY A 176 -39.28 12.61 -5.10
C GLY A 176 -39.95 12.84 -3.74
N HIS A 177 -41.12 13.49 -3.76
CA HIS A 177 -41.87 13.85 -2.56
C HIS A 177 -42.74 12.71 -2.04
N GLU A 178 -43.20 11.83 -2.94
CA GLU A 178 -44.08 10.71 -2.60
C GLU A 178 -43.49 9.38 -3.12
N PRO A 179 -42.51 8.78 -2.40
CA PRO A 179 -41.88 7.51 -2.74
C PRO A 179 -42.82 6.33 -3.02
N GLN A 180 -44.02 6.37 -2.44
CA GLN A 180 -45.02 5.30 -2.55
C GLN A 180 -46.02 5.51 -3.70
N GLU A 181 -45.99 6.67 -4.35
CA GLU A 181 -46.84 6.98 -5.50
C GLU A 181 -46.16 6.66 -6.84
N LEU A 182 -46.93 6.74 -7.93
CA LEU A 182 -46.48 6.50 -9.30
C LEU A 182 -45.80 5.12 -9.46
N ASP A 183 -44.65 5.07 -10.14
CA ASP A 183 -43.90 3.84 -10.37
C ASP A 183 -42.84 3.58 -9.27
N GLY A 184 -42.82 4.33 -8.16
CA GLY A 184 -41.86 4.17 -7.07
C GLY A 184 -41.81 2.74 -6.50
N PRO A 185 -42.95 2.13 -6.13
CA PRO A 185 -43.01 0.74 -5.68
C PRO A 185 -42.53 -0.28 -6.73
N LEU A 186 -42.85 -0.04 -8.01
CA LEU A 186 -42.43 -0.90 -9.12
C LEU A 186 -40.93 -0.83 -9.37
N LEU A 187 -40.36 0.38 -9.35
CA LEU A 187 -38.92 0.59 -9.43
C LEU A 187 -38.20 -0.13 -8.28
N ARG A 188 -38.71 0.02 -7.06
CA ARG A 188 -38.16 -0.67 -5.89
C ARG A 188 -38.22 -2.18 -6.06
N GLN A 189 -39.34 -2.72 -6.53
CA GLN A 189 -39.49 -4.15 -6.79
C GLN A 189 -38.50 -4.65 -7.86
N ALA A 190 -38.32 -3.88 -8.95
CA ALA A 190 -37.38 -4.21 -10.01
C ALA A 190 -35.93 -4.23 -9.49
N LEU A 191 -35.50 -3.17 -8.79
CA LEU A 191 -34.17 -3.09 -8.19
C LEU A 191 -33.94 -4.23 -7.19
N VAL A 192 -34.91 -4.51 -6.31
CA VAL A 192 -34.83 -5.64 -5.36
C VAL A 192 -34.76 -6.98 -6.08
N GLY A 193 -35.48 -7.16 -7.19
CA GLY A 193 -35.46 -8.36 -8.00
C GLY A 193 -34.07 -8.62 -8.57
N ASP A 194 -33.47 -7.60 -9.19
CA ASP A 194 -32.12 -7.68 -9.75
C ASP A 194 -31.06 -7.91 -8.68
N VAL A 195 -31.17 -7.22 -7.54
CA VAL A 195 -30.28 -7.41 -6.38
C VAL A 195 -30.27 -8.85 -5.93
N ARG A 196 -31.42 -9.53 -5.85
CA ARG A 196 -31.47 -10.97 -5.50
C ARG A 196 -30.80 -11.88 -6.53
N VAL A 197 -30.75 -11.47 -7.80
CA VAL A 197 -30.04 -12.20 -8.85
C VAL A 197 -28.54 -12.02 -8.67
N TYR A 198 -28.07 -10.79 -8.48
CA TYR A 198 -26.65 -10.49 -8.27
C TYR A 198 -26.11 -11.05 -6.95
N GLU A 199 -26.85 -10.97 -5.84
CA GLU A 199 -26.51 -11.58 -4.54
C GLU A 199 -26.26 -13.10 -4.64
N ARG A 200 -26.94 -13.80 -5.56
CA ARG A 200 -26.78 -15.25 -5.76
C ARG A 200 -25.57 -15.61 -6.61
N VAL A 201 -25.18 -14.71 -7.51
CA VAL A 201 -24.03 -14.87 -8.41
C VAL A 201 -22.73 -14.49 -7.70
N LEU A 202 -22.77 -13.48 -6.84
CA LEU A 202 -21.62 -12.97 -6.10
C LEU A 202 -21.58 -13.53 -4.67
N ARG A 203 -20.58 -14.37 -4.39
CA ARG A 203 -20.09 -14.67 -3.02
C ARG A 203 -19.04 -13.61 -2.63
N PRO A 204 -18.81 -13.35 -1.33
CA PRO A 204 -18.17 -12.12 -0.87
C PRO A 204 -16.88 -11.81 -1.63
N THR A 205 -16.77 -10.58 -2.11
CA THR A 205 -15.59 -10.08 -2.81
C THR A 205 -14.46 -9.89 -1.79
N LEU A 206 -13.70 -10.96 -1.53
CA LEU A 206 -12.36 -10.85 -0.96
C LEU A 206 -11.48 -10.20 -2.04
N CYS A 207 -11.51 -8.87 -2.12
CA CYS A 207 -10.45 -8.14 -2.82
C CYS A 207 -9.12 -8.41 -2.10
N GLY A 208 -8.01 -8.41 -2.86
CA GLY A 208 -6.63 -8.76 -2.44
C GLY A 208 -5.99 -7.90 -1.35
N PHE A 209 -6.78 -7.40 -0.39
CA PHE A 209 -6.41 -6.83 0.90
C PHE A 209 -6.22 -7.91 1.97
N GLU A 210 -5.89 -9.15 1.59
CA GLU A 210 -5.45 -10.23 2.50
C GLU A 210 -4.25 -9.81 3.39
N GLN A 211 -3.69 -8.63 3.16
CA GLN A 211 -2.56 -8.05 3.88
C GLN A 211 -2.93 -7.18 5.09
N ILE A 212 -4.18 -6.74 5.26
CA ILE A 212 -4.61 -6.13 6.53
C ILE A 212 -4.99 -7.27 7.46
N SER A 213 -4.19 -7.48 8.51
CA SER A 213 -4.48 -8.54 9.48
C SER A 213 -5.74 -8.24 10.29
N GLU A 214 -6.45 -9.27 10.74
CA GLU A 214 -7.61 -9.12 11.65
C GLU A 214 -7.26 -8.31 12.91
N ARG A 215 -6.00 -8.44 13.35
CA ARG A 215 -5.48 -7.65 14.46
C ARG A 215 -5.44 -6.16 14.13
N GLU A 216 -4.92 -5.78 12.97
CA GLU A 216 -4.88 -4.39 12.53
C GLU A 216 -6.30 -3.83 12.33
N VAL A 217 -7.23 -4.64 11.80
CA VAL A 217 -8.64 -4.26 11.71
C VAL A 217 -9.23 -3.98 13.09
N ALA A 218 -9.01 -4.86 14.06
CA ALA A 218 -9.49 -4.68 15.44
C ALA A 218 -8.87 -3.44 16.11
N GLU A 219 -7.57 -3.18 15.91
CA GLU A 219 -6.89 -1.98 16.44
C GLU A 219 -7.48 -0.68 15.85
N ILE A 220 -7.86 -0.68 14.57
CA ILE A 220 -8.53 0.46 13.92
C ILE A 220 -9.96 0.62 14.45
N GLN A 221 -10.71 -0.47 14.61
CA GLN A 221 -12.06 -0.43 15.18
C GLN A 221 -12.05 0.16 16.59
N GLU A 222 -11.14 -0.30 17.45
CA GLU A 222 -10.98 0.22 18.81
C GLU A 222 -10.64 1.72 18.80
N ALA A 223 -9.73 2.14 17.92
CA ALA A 223 -9.37 3.55 17.76
C ALA A 223 -10.58 4.41 17.40
N TYR A 224 -11.41 3.90 16.50
CA TYR A 224 -12.63 4.58 16.08
C TYR A 224 -13.66 4.69 17.21
N GLU A 225 -13.86 3.62 17.98
CA GLU A 225 -14.77 3.64 19.14
C GLU A 225 -14.35 4.65 20.20
N LEU A 226 -13.03 4.85 20.38
CA LEU A 226 -12.49 5.75 21.41
C LEU A 226 -12.52 7.23 21.01
N GLY A 227 -12.26 7.56 19.73
CA GLY A 227 -12.09 8.95 19.33
C GLY A 227 -12.45 9.25 17.87
N GLY A 228 -13.17 8.36 17.21
CA GLY A 228 -13.61 8.51 15.83
C GLY A 228 -12.45 8.51 14.82
N LEU A 229 -12.66 9.15 13.67
CA LEU A 229 -11.68 9.19 12.58
C LEU A 229 -10.35 9.85 12.97
N ALA A 230 -10.38 10.84 13.87
CA ALA A 230 -9.18 11.54 14.30
C ALA A 230 -8.22 10.59 15.04
N GLU A 231 -8.74 9.80 15.98
CA GLU A 231 -7.96 8.82 16.73
C GLU A 231 -7.42 7.70 15.82
N VAL A 232 -8.22 7.24 14.84
CA VAL A 232 -7.75 6.29 13.81
C VAL A 232 -6.54 6.86 13.06
N VAL A 233 -6.65 8.09 12.55
CA VAL A 233 -5.57 8.75 11.82
C VAL A 233 -4.33 8.88 12.71
N THR A 234 -4.49 9.34 13.95
CA THR A 234 -3.37 9.50 14.89
C THR A 234 -2.67 8.17 15.17
N ARG A 235 -3.40 7.09 15.48
CA ARG A 235 -2.76 5.78 15.75
C ARG A 235 -2.03 5.23 14.54
N VAL A 236 -2.61 5.31 13.35
CA VAL A 236 -1.98 4.83 12.12
C VAL A 236 -0.76 5.68 11.77
N GLN A 237 -0.85 7.00 11.94
CA GLN A 237 0.30 7.91 11.80
C GLN A 237 1.41 7.57 12.79
N CYS A 238 1.11 7.39 14.08
CA CYS A 238 2.11 7.00 15.08
C CYS A 238 2.74 5.64 14.76
N SER A 239 1.97 4.68 14.22
CA SER A 239 2.49 3.40 13.76
C SER A 239 3.49 3.57 12.61
N LEU A 240 3.16 4.41 11.61
CA LEU A 240 4.06 4.74 10.50
C LEU A 240 5.32 5.47 10.98
N GLU A 241 5.17 6.45 11.86
CA GLU A 241 6.29 7.19 12.44
C GLU A 241 7.22 6.27 13.24
N THR A 242 6.67 5.30 13.97
CA THR A 242 7.47 4.30 14.71
C THR A 242 8.29 3.42 13.76
N LEU A 243 7.74 3.07 12.59
CA LEU A 243 8.44 2.27 11.58
C LEU A 243 9.52 3.09 10.87
N TRP A 244 9.19 4.32 10.44
CA TRP A 244 10.11 5.17 9.68
C TRP A 244 11.20 5.83 10.55
N ASN A 245 10.90 6.08 11.83
CA ASN A 245 11.85 6.66 12.78
C ASN A 245 12.48 5.63 13.73
N ALA A 246 12.33 4.34 13.43
CA ALA A 246 12.99 3.29 14.20
C ALA A 246 14.50 3.49 14.19
N ARG A 247 15.06 3.72 15.37
CA ARG A 247 16.49 3.88 15.58
C ARG A 247 17.15 2.51 15.73
N LEU A 248 18.25 2.32 15.00
CA LEU A 248 19.09 1.14 15.09
C LEU A 248 20.57 1.55 15.14
N ASP A 249 21.25 1.21 16.24
CA ASP A 249 22.67 1.47 16.44
C ASP A 249 23.43 0.14 16.48
N VAL A 250 24.26 -0.12 15.46
CA VAL A 250 25.01 -1.38 15.35
C VAL A 250 26.49 -1.11 15.59
N ALA A 251 27.08 -1.78 16.58
CA ALA A 251 28.52 -1.67 16.83
C ALA A 251 29.31 -2.67 15.99
N VAL A 252 30.34 -2.19 15.30
CA VAL A 252 31.30 -2.98 14.54
C VAL A 252 32.65 -2.91 15.24
N THR A 253 33.09 -4.04 15.78
CA THR A 253 34.34 -4.15 16.56
C THR A 253 35.19 -5.31 16.06
N GLY A 254 36.43 -5.39 16.49
CA GLY A 254 37.40 -6.35 15.98
C GLY A 254 38.82 -5.80 16.07
N GLU A 255 39.78 -6.55 15.57
CA GLU A 255 41.18 -6.14 15.63
C GLU A 255 41.48 -4.98 14.67
N SER A 256 42.64 -4.33 14.87
CA SER A 256 43.18 -3.43 13.86
C SER A 256 43.52 -4.22 12.60
N GLY A 257 43.19 -3.68 11.42
CA GLY A 257 43.39 -4.36 10.14
C GLY A 257 42.37 -5.48 9.83
N ALA A 258 41.37 -5.71 10.71
CA ALA A 258 40.35 -6.73 10.51
C ALA A 258 39.39 -6.44 9.33
N GLY A 259 39.41 -5.21 8.79
CA GLY A 259 38.51 -4.76 7.73
C GLY A 259 37.22 -4.11 8.23
N LYS A 260 37.18 -3.60 9.47
CA LYS A 260 35.98 -2.98 10.07
C LYS A 260 35.42 -1.83 9.24
N SER A 261 36.26 -0.86 8.89
CA SER A 261 35.85 0.32 8.13
C SER A 261 35.39 -0.05 6.71
N THR A 262 36.09 -0.97 6.03
CA THR A 262 35.66 -1.52 4.74
C THR A 262 34.31 -2.26 4.85
N PHE A 263 34.10 -3.04 5.91
CA PHE A 263 32.83 -3.72 6.14
C PHE A 263 31.68 -2.74 6.41
N VAL A 264 31.93 -1.66 7.16
CA VAL A 264 30.98 -0.55 7.37
C VAL A 264 30.61 0.12 6.05
N ASN A 265 31.58 0.38 5.17
CA ASN A 265 31.34 0.95 3.85
C ASN A 265 30.54 0.01 2.95
N ALA A 266 30.93 -1.26 2.90
CA ALA A 266 30.26 -2.29 2.10
C ALA A 266 28.79 -2.47 2.52
N LEU A 267 28.50 -2.53 3.82
CA LEU A 267 27.14 -2.60 4.33
C LEU A 267 26.31 -1.35 4.01
N ARG A 268 26.94 -0.17 3.92
CA ARG A 268 26.28 1.10 3.53
C ARG A 268 26.17 1.27 2.02
N GLY A 269 26.70 0.34 1.23
CA GLY A 269 26.76 0.45 -0.24
C GLY A 269 27.63 1.61 -0.72
N LEU A 270 28.67 1.96 0.04
CA LEU A 270 29.67 2.98 -0.30
C LEU A 270 30.99 2.31 -0.71
N GLY A 271 31.69 2.92 -1.65
CA GLY A 271 33.11 2.66 -1.91
C GLY A 271 33.98 3.25 -0.81
N ASP A 272 35.20 2.75 -0.66
CA ASP A 272 36.13 3.20 0.39
C ASP A 272 36.60 4.66 0.20
N GLU A 273 36.51 5.18 -1.02
CA GLU A 273 36.89 6.55 -1.38
C GLU A 273 35.67 7.49 -1.54
N ASP A 274 34.46 7.00 -1.28
CA ASP A 274 33.23 7.79 -1.40
C ASP A 274 33.17 8.88 -0.32
N GLU A 275 32.49 9.98 -0.63
CA GLU A 275 32.21 11.02 0.36
C GLU A 275 31.39 10.45 1.53
N GLY A 276 31.93 10.57 2.75
CA GLY A 276 31.29 10.03 3.96
C GLY A 276 31.56 8.53 4.20
N ALA A 277 32.48 7.91 3.46
CA ALA A 277 33.01 6.60 3.75
C ALA A 277 33.86 6.60 5.05
N ALA A 278 33.87 5.46 5.73
CA ALA A 278 34.77 5.20 6.84
C ALA A 278 36.20 5.07 6.32
N GLN A 279 37.12 5.84 6.91
CA GLN A 279 38.52 5.85 6.50
C GLN A 279 39.16 4.47 6.69
N THR A 280 39.60 3.87 5.59
CA THR A 280 40.30 2.59 5.59
C THR A 280 41.80 2.79 5.73
N GLY A 281 42.48 1.85 6.39
CA GLY A 281 43.91 1.96 6.66
C GLY A 281 44.51 0.66 7.18
N VAL A 282 45.82 0.51 7.00
CA VAL A 282 46.57 -0.67 7.46
C VAL A 282 46.83 -0.62 8.97
N THR A 283 46.95 0.59 9.54
CA THR A 283 47.06 0.85 10.97
C THR A 283 45.72 1.27 11.56
N GLU A 284 45.60 1.25 12.90
CA GLU A 284 44.39 1.70 13.58
C GLU A 284 44.09 3.17 13.27
N THR A 285 43.04 3.41 12.48
CA THR A 285 42.58 4.74 12.07
C THR A 285 41.54 5.32 13.04
N THR A 286 40.91 4.47 13.86
CA THR A 286 39.76 4.82 14.71
C THR A 286 40.13 4.75 16.19
N ALA A 287 40.41 5.90 16.81
CA ALA A 287 40.77 5.99 18.24
C ALA A 287 39.55 6.18 19.17
N GLN A 288 38.40 6.57 18.62
CA GLN A 288 37.13 6.74 19.33
C GLN A 288 35.98 6.13 18.51
N PRO A 289 34.88 5.71 19.14
CA PRO A 289 33.70 5.24 18.41
C PRO A 289 33.22 6.28 17.39
N THR A 290 33.21 5.93 16.11
CA THR A 290 32.79 6.83 15.03
C THR A 290 31.48 6.38 14.43
N ALA A 291 30.51 7.29 14.37
CA ALA A 291 29.18 7.04 13.81
C ALA A 291 29.17 7.17 12.28
N TYR A 292 28.63 6.18 11.60
CA TYR A 292 28.41 6.17 10.16
C TYR A 292 26.94 5.88 9.87
N PRO A 293 26.10 6.93 9.73
CA PRO A 293 24.71 6.75 9.37
C PRO A 293 24.58 6.19 7.94
N TYR A 294 23.52 5.41 7.71
CA TYR A 294 23.20 4.92 6.37
C TYR A 294 22.75 6.06 5.46
N PRO A 295 23.19 6.09 4.19
CA PRO A 295 22.65 7.02 3.20
C PRO A 295 21.13 6.82 3.07
N GLY A 296 20.33 7.87 3.34
CA GLY A 296 18.87 7.80 3.29
C GLY A 296 18.17 7.32 4.55
N TYR A 297 18.89 6.62 5.42
CA TYR A 297 18.37 6.07 6.68
C TYR A 297 19.21 6.57 7.87
N PRO A 298 19.14 7.87 8.22
CA PRO A 298 20.00 8.45 9.26
C PRO A 298 19.74 7.88 10.66
N ASN A 299 18.58 7.28 10.88
CA ASN A 299 18.23 6.60 12.13
C ASN A 299 18.88 5.21 12.26
N VAL A 300 19.49 4.69 11.19
CA VAL A 300 20.30 3.47 11.22
C VAL A 300 21.77 3.87 11.14
N THR A 301 22.52 3.54 12.18
CA THR A 301 23.94 3.93 12.30
C THR A 301 24.81 2.72 12.54
N LEU A 302 25.82 2.53 11.69
CA LEU A 302 26.93 1.62 11.96
C LEU A 302 28.01 2.40 12.71
N TRP A 303 28.49 1.83 13.81
CA TRP A 303 29.53 2.42 14.62
C TRP A 303 30.82 1.64 14.43
N ASP A 304 31.85 2.27 13.84
CA ASP A 304 33.18 1.69 13.79
C ASP A 304 33.85 1.93 15.15
N LEU A 305 34.13 0.84 15.87
CA LEU A 305 34.71 0.90 17.20
C LEU A 305 36.25 0.72 17.15
N PRO A 306 36.99 1.28 18.13
CA PRO A 306 38.43 1.11 18.22
C PRO A 306 38.85 -0.37 18.26
N GLY A 307 40.05 -0.66 17.76
CA GLY A 307 40.55 -2.02 17.60
C GLY A 307 40.83 -2.73 18.92
N ILE A 308 40.45 -4.01 19.01
CA ILE A 308 40.70 -4.85 20.20
C ILE A 308 42.01 -5.63 20.08
N GLY A 309 43.14 -4.91 20.03
CA GLY A 309 44.45 -5.50 19.69
C GLY A 309 45.58 -5.25 20.67
N THR A 310 45.39 -4.43 21.70
CA THR A 310 46.47 -4.06 22.61
C THR A 310 46.71 -5.14 23.68
N PRO A 311 47.98 -5.40 24.09
CA PRO A 311 48.29 -6.36 25.16
C PRO A 311 47.62 -6.02 26.50
N SER A 312 47.23 -4.75 26.69
CA SER A 312 46.53 -4.22 27.86
C SER A 312 45.00 -4.24 27.74
N PHE A 313 44.44 -4.90 26.72
CA PHE A 313 43.00 -4.93 26.49
C PHE A 313 42.23 -5.58 27.66
N GLN A 314 41.28 -4.84 28.22
CA GLN A 314 40.32 -5.32 29.21
C GLN A 314 38.91 -5.10 28.65
N ALA A 315 38.15 -6.19 28.47
CA ALA A 315 36.87 -6.16 27.77
C ALA A 315 35.85 -5.22 28.46
N ASP A 316 35.73 -5.28 29.79
CA ASP A 316 34.76 -4.46 30.53
C ASP A 316 35.09 -2.96 30.42
N ARG A 317 36.35 -2.59 30.61
CA ARG A 317 36.79 -1.20 30.46
C ARG A 317 36.63 -0.69 29.03
N TYR A 318 36.85 -1.56 28.04
CA TYR A 318 36.62 -1.22 26.65
C TYR A 318 35.13 -0.96 26.39
N LEU A 319 34.24 -1.84 26.86
CA LEU A 319 32.79 -1.69 26.72
C LEU A 319 32.28 -0.41 27.40
N GLU A 320 32.81 -0.07 28.59
CA GLU A 320 32.52 1.21 29.23
C GLU A 320 33.02 2.40 28.41
N ALA A 321 34.25 2.35 27.91
CA ALA A 321 34.87 3.43 27.14
C ALA A 321 34.15 3.72 25.81
N VAL A 322 33.56 2.69 25.19
CA VAL A 322 32.78 2.84 23.95
C VAL A 322 31.31 3.11 24.20
N ASP A 323 30.89 3.32 25.45
CA ASP A 323 29.47 3.49 25.82
C ASP A 323 28.60 2.35 25.29
N PHE A 324 28.90 1.12 25.73
CA PHE A 324 28.25 -0.09 25.22
C PHE A 324 26.73 -0.01 25.22
N THR A 325 26.14 0.74 26.17
CA THR A 325 24.69 0.85 26.38
C THR A 325 23.96 1.39 25.15
N ARG A 326 24.65 2.17 24.32
CA ARG A 326 24.14 2.78 23.08
C ARG A 326 23.71 1.80 22.01
N TYR A 327 24.36 0.64 21.92
CA TYR A 327 24.23 -0.24 20.75
C TYR A 327 23.14 -1.29 20.92
N ASP A 328 22.42 -1.62 19.86
CA ASP A 328 21.41 -2.68 19.88
C ASP A 328 22.03 -4.06 19.86
N PHE A 329 23.11 -4.23 19.09
CA PHE A 329 23.89 -5.45 19.01
C PHE A 329 25.29 -5.14 18.48
N PHE A 330 26.16 -6.15 18.58
CA PHE A 330 27.56 -6.07 18.15
C PHE A 330 27.85 -7.02 16.99
N ILE A 331 28.70 -6.59 16.08
CA ILE A 331 29.32 -7.43 15.05
C ILE A 331 30.82 -7.46 15.37
N ILE A 332 31.34 -8.66 15.67
CA ILE A 332 32.75 -8.87 15.99
C ILE A 332 33.44 -9.42 14.75
N LEU A 333 34.31 -8.63 14.13
CA LEU A 333 35.11 -9.02 12.96
C LEU A 333 36.46 -9.59 13.36
N ALA A 334 36.83 -10.69 12.70
CA ALA A 334 38.17 -11.26 12.72
C ALA A 334 38.64 -11.52 11.28
N SER A 335 39.76 -10.89 10.88
CA SER A 335 40.39 -11.12 9.56
C SER A 335 41.23 -12.38 9.49
N GLU A 336 41.62 -12.96 10.63
CA GLU A 336 42.31 -14.24 10.72
C GLU A 336 41.66 -15.15 11.79
N ARG A 337 42.47 -15.88 12.55
CA ARG A 337 42.01 -16.81 13.58
C ARG A 337 41.26 -16.08 14.70
N LEU A 338 40.28 -16.76 15.28
CA LEU A 338 39.66 -16.35 16.54
C LEU A 338 40.72 -16.28 17.65
N LYS A 339 41.04 -15.07 18.08
CA LYS A 339 41.92 -14.77 19.23
C LYS A 339 41.16 -14.67 20.54
N GLU A 340 41.90 -14.76 21.64
CA GLU A 340 41.34 -14.69 23.00
C GLU A 340 40.62 -13.37 23.28
N ASN A 341 41.10 -12.25 22.72
CA ASN A 341 40.45 -10.94 22.87
C ASN A 341 39.01 -10.94 22.33
N HIS A 342 38.76 -11.60 21.18
CA HIS A 342 37.41 -11.73 20.63
C HIS A 342 36.48 -12.51 21.56
N VAL A 343 36.99 -13.60 22.14
CA VAL A 343 36.23 -14.44 23.09
C VAL A 343 35.90 -13.67 24.36
N ARG A 344 36.89 -12.96 24.92
CA ARG A 344 36.69 -12.12 26.13
C ARG A 344 35.65 -11.02 25.87
N LEU A 345 35.73 -10.36 24.72
CA LEU A 345 34.76 -9.33 24.33
C LEU A 345 33.36 -9.93 24.16
N ALA A 346 33.24 -11.06 23.46
CA ALA A 346 31.95 -11.72 23.23
C ALA A 346 31.29 -12.16 24.54
N ARG A 347 32.06 -12.69 25.51
CA ARG A 347 31.55 -13.00 26.85
C ARG A 347 31.03 -11.77 27.57
N ALA A 348 31.82 -10.69 27.62
CA ALA A 348 31.42 -9.46 28.29
C ALA A 348 30.14 -8.84 27.67
N ILE A 349 29.97 -8.93 26.34
CA ILE A 349 28.74 -8.47 25.66
C ILE A 349 27.51 -9.30 26.10
N VAL A 350 27.65 -10.63 26.17
CA VAL A 350 26.56 -11.52 26.61
C VAL A 350 26.24 -11.34 28.08
N GLU A 351 27.24 -11.17 28.94
CA GLU A 351 27.07 -10.89 30.38
C GLU A 351 26.29 -9.59 30.61
N GLN A 352 26.43 -8.61 29.72
CA GLN A 352 25.68 -7.36 29.73
C GLN A 352 24.30 -7.46 29.04
N GLY A 353 23.87 -8.67 28.65
CA GLY A 353 22.55 -8.93 28.09
C GLY A 353 22.38 -8.51 26.63
N LYS A 354 23.48 -8.24 25.91
CA LYS A 354 23.45 -7.85 24.49
C LYS A 354 23.82 -9.02 23.60
N ARG A 355 23.36 -8.94 22.34
CA ARG A 355 23.66 -9.94 21.32
C ARG A 355 24.90 -9.55 20.52
N PHE A 356 25.62 -10.55 20.05
CA PHE A 356 26.71 -10.37 19.11
C PHE A 356 26.62 -11.37 17.95
N TYR A 357 27.17 -10.98 16.82
CA TYR A 357 27.36 -11.83 15.65
C TYR A 357 28.85 -11.87 15.31
N PHE A 358 29.40 -13.07 15.12
CA PHE A 358 30.80 -13.22 14.79
C PHE A 358 30.98 -13.33 13.28
N VAL A 359 31.82 -12.45 12.73
CA VAL A 359 32.10 -12.39 11.29
C VAL A 359 33.58 -12.70 11.08
N ARG A 360 33.84 -13.84 10.42
CA ARG A 360 35.14 -14.16 9.85
C ARG A 360 35.27 -13.40 8.54
N ALA A 361 35.94 -12.26 8.59
CA ALA A 361 36.19 -11.41 7.44
C ALA A 361 37.33 -11.97 6.58
N LYS A 362 37.37 -11.54 5.32
CA LYS A 362 38.42 -11.88 4.34
C LYS A 362 38.43 -13.37 3.94
N ALA A 363 37.24 -13.97 3.83
CA ALA A 363 37.11 -15.38 3.40
C ALA A 363 37.71 -15.64 2.00
N ASP A 364 37.65 -14.64 1.13
CA ASP A 364 38.32 -14.59 -0.19
C ASP A 364 39.83 -14.86 -0.09
N ASN A 365 40.52 -14.23 0.87
CA ASN A 365 41.96 -14.43 1.07
C ASN A 365 42.29 -15.84 1.59
N ASP A 366 41.46 -16.39 2.49
CA ASP A 366 41.64 -17.75 3.02
C ASP A 366 41.52 -18.80 1.89
N LEU A 367 40.57 -18.59 0.98
CA LEU A 367 40.38 -19.42 -0.20
C LEU A 367 41.52 -19.27 -1.20
N GLU A 368 41.95 -18.04 -1.50
CA GLU A 368 43.07 -17.80 -2.41
C GLU A 368 44.37 -18.44 -1.89
N ALA A 369 44.64 -18.32 -0.59
CA ALA A 369 45.79 -18.97 0.04
C ALA A 369 45.72 -20.50 -0.08
N THR A 370 44.53 -21.08 0.01
CA THR A 370 44.32 -22.53 -0.10
C THR A 370 44.43 -23.03 -1.54
N ARG A 371 44.00 -22.23 -2.53
CA ARG A 371 44.16 -22.53 -3.97
C ARG A 371 45.61 -22.66 -4.41
N ARG A 372 46.57 -22.05 -3.69
CA ARG A 372 48.01 -22.15 -3.97
C ARG A 372 48.63 -23.50 -3.57
N ARG A 373 47.88 -24.39 -2.91
CA ARG A 373 48.35 -25.73 -2.52
C ARG A 373 48.43 -26.66 -3.75
N LYS A 374 49.31 -27.68 -3.69
CA LYS A 374 49.48 -28.67 -4.78
C LYS A 374 48.21 -29.46 -5.12
N ASN A 375 47.33 -29.69 -4.14
CA ASN A 375 46.05 -30.34 -4.31
C ASN A 375 45.05 -29.61 -3.40
N PRO A 376 44.43 -28.52 -3.88
CA PRO A 376 43.55 -27.72 -3.06
C PRO A 376 42.24 -28.50 -2.78
N PRO A 377 41.75 -28.49 -1.53
CA PRO A 377 40.39 -28.95 -1.22
C PRO A 377 39.34 -28.08 -1.92
N GLU A 378 38.12 -28.59 -2.02
CA GLU A 378 36.98 -27.84 -2.56
C GLU A 378 36.66 -26.62 -1.68
N GLU A 379 36.10 -25.58 -2.29
CA GLU A 379 35.82 -24.30 -1.62
C GLU A 379 34.96 -24.47 -0.36
N GLU A 380 33.90 -25.27 -0.44
CA GLU A 380 33.00 -25.52 0.69
C GLU A 380 33.67 -26.30 1.84
N GLU A 381 34.63 -27.17 1.53
CA GLU A 381 35.39 -27.90 2.56
C GLU A 381 36.24 -26.94 3.41
N VAL A 382 36.85 -25.94 2.76
CA VAL A 382 37.65 -24.91 3.45
C VAL A 382 36.74 -24.03 4.32
N LEU A 383 35.59 -23.60 3.77
CA LEU A 383 34.64 -22.77 4.51
C LEU A 383 34.09 -23.52 5.74
N GLU A 384 33.72 -24.79 5.60
CA GLU A 384 33.26 -25.61 6.73
C GLU A 384 34.37 -25.88 7.77
N GLU A 385 35.63 -26.06 7.33
CA GLU A 385 36.76 -26.17 8.25
C GLU A 385 36.89 -24.92 9.13
N ILE A 386 36.83 -23.74 8.52
CA ILE A 386 36.91 -22.45 9.22
C ILE A 386 35.69 -22.23 10.13
N ARG A 387 34.48 -22.53 9.66
CA ARG A 387 33.24 -22.44 10.47
C ARG A 387 33.34 -23.32 11.71
N ARG A 388 33.79 -24.58 11.53
CA ARG A 388 33.97 -25.54 12.64
C ARG A 388 34.98 -25.04 13.65
N ASP A 389 36.16 -24.58 13.23
CA ASP A 389 37.18 -24.04 14.16
C ASP A 389 36.63 -22.86 14.98
N CYS A 390 35.91 -21.94 14.34
CA CYS A 390 35.29 -20.81 15.05
C CYS A 390 34.22 -21.28 16.06
N ARG A 391 33.32 -22.17 15.65
CA ARG A 391 32.24 -22.71 16.50
C ARG A 391 32.80 -23.51 17.68
N GLU A 392 33.83 -24.34 17.46
CA GLU A 392 34.47 -25.13 18.51
C GLU A 392 35.12 -24.23 19.57
N ARG A 393 35.88 -23.21 19.16
CA ARG A 393 36.54 -22.29 20.10
C ARG A 393 35.54 -21.43 20.88
N LEU A 394 34.49 -20.93 20.21
CA LEU A 394 33.40 -20.21 20.89
C LEU A 394 32.64 -21.13 21.84
N GLY A 395 32.39 -22.38 21.45
CA GLY A 395 31.74 -23.41 22.27
C GLY A 395 32.56 -23.77 23.52
N GLN A 396 33.88 -23.94 23.39
CA GLN A 396 34.80 -24.13 24.53
C GLN A 396 34.75 -22.94 25.50
N ALA A 397 34.42 -21.76 24.99
CA ALA A 397 34.25 -20.56 25.80
C ALA A 397 32.85 -20.40 26.41
N GLY A 398 31.94 -21.37 26.25
CA GLY A 398 30.56 -21.28 26.74
C GLY A 398 29.65 -20.43 25.85
N LEU A 399 30.08 -20.08 24.65
CA LEU A 399 29.33 -19.29 23.65
C LEU A 399 28.84 -20.20 22.52
N GLY A 400 28.29 -21.37 22.84
CA GLY A 400 27.89 -22.39 21.86
C GLY A 400 26.76 -21.96 20.92
N ASP A 401 25.93 -20.99 21.34
CA ASP A 401 24.82 -20.46 20.54
C ASP A 401 25.24 -19.35 19.56
N ALA A 402 26.52 -18.95 19.59
CA ALA A 402 27.05 -17.86 18.78
C ALA A 402 26.88 -18.13 17.28
N LYS A 403 26.42 -17.10 16.56
CA LYS A 403 26.27 -17.15 15.10
C LYS A 403 27.59 -16.73 14.45
N VAL A 404 28.08 -17.59 13.55
CA VAL A 404 29.35 -17.42 12.84
C VAL A 404 29.05 -17.32 11.35
N PHE A 405 29.57 -16.26 10.71
CA PHE A 405 29.42 -15.99 9.28
C PHE A 405 30.78 -15.73 8.65
N LEU A 406 31.03 -16.32 7.49
CA LEU A 406 32.22 -16.07 6.68
C LEU A 406 31.85 -15.12 5.54
N LEU A 407 32.47 -13.95 5.50
CA LEU A 407 32.12 -12.86 4.58
C LEU A 407 33.37 -12.28 3.88
N SER A 408 33.14 -11.74 2.67
CA SER A 408 34.07 -10.84 1.99
C SER A 408 33.40 -9.47 1.85
N SER A 409 34.07 -8.40 2.27
CA SER A 409 33.55 -7.04 2.11
C SER A 409 33.58 -6.57 0.65
N PHE A 410 34.34 -7.26 -0.21
CA PHE A 410 34.41 -6.97 -1.65
C PHE A 410 33.35 -7.74 -2.45
N GLU A 411 32.98 -8.94 -1.98
CA GLU A 411 32.03 -9.86 -2.63
C GLU A 411 30.88 -10.19 -1.68
N MET A 412 30.01 -9.19 -1.43
CA MET A 412 28.89 -9.30 -0.48
C MET A 412 27.80 -10.27 -0.96
N GLU A 413 27.76 -10.60 -2.24
CA GLU A 413 26.83 -11.57 -2.84
C GLU A 413 27.26 -13.03 -2.67
N LYS A 414 28.44 -13.29 -2.09
CA LYS A 414 29.00 -14.65 -1.89
C LYS A 414 28.97 -15.09 -0.43
N TYR A 415 29.34 -16.35 -0.20
CA TYR A 415 29.54 -16.95 1.11
C TYR A 415 28.28 -16.89 2.00
N ASP A 416 28.43 -16.49 3.26
CA ASP A 416 27.36 -16.56 4.26
C ASP A 416 26.55 -15.25 4.36
N PHE A 417 26.65 -14.31 3.40
CA PHE A 417 26.00 -13.00 3.52
C PHE A 417 24.47 -13.10 3.57
N GLN A 418 23.87 -13.94 2.72
CA GLN A 418 22.41 -14.16 2.77
C GLN A 418 21.99 -14.76 4.12
N ALA A 419 22.76 -15.70 4.67
CA ALA A 419 22.49 -16.30 5.98
C ALA A 419 22.66 -15.29 7.12
N PHE A 420 23.61 -14.36 6.99
CA PHE A 420 23.81 -13.24 7.91
C PHE A 420 22.58 -12.32 7.93
N GLU A 421 22.08 -11.92 6.76
CA GLU A 421 20.86 -11.12 6.64
C GLU A 421 19.64 -11.84 7.21
N ASP A 422 19.41 -13.10 6.84
CA ASP A 422 18.28 -13.90 7.31
C ASP A 422 18.29 -14.06 8.84
N THR A 423 19.49 -14.16 9.42
CA THR A 423 19.63 -14.27 10.88
C THR A 423 19.30 -12.94 11.56
N LEU A 424 19.83 -11.83 11.06
CA LEU A 424 19.50 -10.49 11.59
C LEU A 424 18.01 -10.19 11.44
N GLU A 425 17.42 -10.55 10.32
CA GLU A 425 15.99 -10.42 10.07
C GLU A 425 15.17 -11.19 11.11
N ARG A 426 15.55 -12.42 11.43
CA ARG A 426 14.81 -13.23 12.41
C ARG A 426 15.00 -12.76 13.84
N GLU A 427 16.17 -12.25 14.19
CA GLU A 427 16.54 -11.96 15.57
C GLU A 427 16.26 -10.50 15.99
N LEU A 428 16.14 -9.55 15.06
CA LEU A 428 15.83 -8.16 15.37
C LEU A 428 14.34 -7.93 15.70
N PRO A 429 14.02 -7.06 16.68
CA PRO A 429 12.64 -6.62 16.94
C PRO A 429 11.99 -6.00 15.71
N GLY A 430 10.68 -6.17 15.52
CA GLY A 430 9.98 -5.85 14.27
C GLY A 430 10.29 -4.48 13.65
N HIS A 431 10.29 -3.40 14.44
CA HIS A 431 10.59 -2.04 13.95
C HIS A 431 12.08 -1.83 13.60
N LYS A 432 13.01 -2.44 14.35
CA LYS A 432 14.46 -2.38 14.05
C LYS A 432 14.81 -3.25 12.86
N ARG A 433 14.16 -4.40 12.72
CA ARG A 433 14.23 -5.27 11.55
C ARG A 433 13.79 -4.53 10.28
N HIS A 434 12.68 -3.81 10.37
CA HIS A 434 12.18 -2.99 9.26
C HIS A 434 13.22 -1.93 8.83
N ALA A 435 13.73 -1.15 9.78
CA ALA A 435 14.77 -0.16 9.50
C ALA A 435 16.06 -0.77 8.92
N PHE A 436 16.51 -1.91 9.47
CA PHE A 436 17.67 -2.63 8.96
C PHE A 436 17.48 -3.08 7.51
N LEU A 437 16.38 -3.79 7.21
CA LEU A 437 16.14 -4.35 5.88
C LEU A 437 16.00 -3.27 4.80
N LEU A 438 15.37 -2.13 5.11
CA LEU A 438 15.29 -1.02 4.18
C LEU A 438 16.64 -0.33 3.94
N SER A 439 17.51 -0.30 4.96
CA SER A 439 18.86 0.28 4.85
C SER A 439 19.85 -0.54 4.03
N LEU A 440 19.59 -1.84 3.83
CA LEU A 440 20.48 -2.73 3.08
C LEU A 440 20.64 -2.30 1.61
N PRO A 441 21.82 -2.42 1.00
CA PRO A 441 22.02 -2.11 -0.41
C PRO A 441 21.32 -3.15 -1.31
N ASN A 442 20.81 -2.73 -2.46
CA ASN A 442 20.10 -3.62 -3.39
C ASN A 442 21.09 -4.42 -4.23
N LEU A 443 21.74 -5.41 -3.63
CA LEU A 443 22.79 -6.23 -4.25
C LEU A 443 22.28 -7.59 -4.72
N SER A 444 21.09 -8.01 -4.30
CA SER A 444 20.50 -9.28 -4.70
C SER A 444 19.00 -9.12 -5.00
N GLY A 445 18.48 -9.98 -5.87
CA GLY A 445 17.04 -10.04 -6.13
C GLY A 445 16.24 -10.41 -4.87
N ALA A 446 16.84 -11.17 -3.96
CA ALA A 446 16.23 -11.53 -2.68
C ALA A 446 16.02 -10.30 -1.77
N ILE A 447 17.00 -9.40 -1.67
CA ILE A 447 16.88 -8.15 -0.89
C ILE A 447 15.79 -7.26 -1.48
N ILE A 448 15.78 -7.09 -2.81
CA ILE A 448 14.77 -6.27 -3.49
C ILE A 448 13.36 -6.82 -3.22
N GLU A 449 13.19 -8.14 -3.31
CA GLU A 449 11.91 -8.79 -3.06
C GLU A 449 11.47 -8.67 -1.59
N LYS A 450 12.39 -8.82 -0.63
CA LYS A 450 12.10 -8.60 0.79
C LYS A 450 11.66 -7.16 1.06
N LYS A 451 12.36 -6.16 0.50
CA LYS A 451 11.97 -4.75 0.60
C LYS A 451 10.60 -4.50 -0.01
N ARG A 452 10.33 -5.06 -1.19
CA ARG A 452 9.01 -4.99 -1.83
C ARG A 452 7.92 -5.51 -0.90
N GLN A 453 8.08 -6.70 -0.35
CA GLN A 453 7.09 -7.29 0.57
C GLN A 453 6.89 -6.44 1.83
N LEU A 454 7.97 -5.94 2.44
CA LEU A 454 7.91 -5.09 3.64
C LEU A 454 7.21 -3.77 3.38
N LEU A 455 7.57 -3.08 2.29
CA LEU A 455 6.96 -1.80 1.95
C LEU A 455 5.49 -1.97 1.54
N HIS A 456 5.13 -3.09 0.90
CA HIS A 456 3.75 -3.39 0.51
C HIS A 456 2.83 -3.53 1.74
N GLN A 457 3.33 -4.08 2.85
CA GLN A 457 2.59 -4.18 4.12
C GLN A 457 2.24 -2.81 4.72
N GLU A 458 2.94 -1.73 4.34
CA GLU A 458 2.66 -0.38 4.83
C GLU A 458 1.74 0.44 3.92
N VAL A 459 1.52 -0.01 2.68
CA VAL A 459 0.80 0.77 1.66
C VAL A 459 -0.60 1.15 2.13
N TRP A 460 -1.30 0.23 2.78
CA TRP A 460 -2.64 0.48 3.31
C TRP A 460 -2.63 1.55 4.41
N LYS A 461 -1.60 1.60 5.28
CA LYS A 461 -1.49 2.61 6.33
C LYS A 461 -1.35 4.00 5.73
N VAL A 462 -0.48 4.12 4.71
CA VAL A 462 -0.27 5.38 3.99
C VAL A 462 -1.53 5.79 3.23
N ALA A 463 -2.18 4.85 2.53
CA ALA A 463 -3.43 5.11 1.81
C ALA A 463 -4.57 5.55 2.74
N LEU A 464 -4.67 4.94 3.93
CA LEU A 464 -5.66 5.29 4.95
C LEU A 464 -5.43 6.70 5.48
N VAL A 465 -4.19 7.04 5.84
CA VAL A 465 -3.86 8.39 6.30
C VAL A 465 -4.10 9.43 5.20
N SER A 466 -3.68 9.17 3.96
CA SER A 466 -3.89 10.08 2.83
C SER A 466 -5.38 10.35 2.58
N SER A 467 -6.19 9.28 2.57
CA SER A 467 -7.63 9.37 2.30
C SER A 467 -8.43 10.05 3.41
N LEU A 468 -8.11 9.78 4.68
CA LEU A 468 -8.85 10.35 5.81
C LEU A 468 -8.49 11.82 6.08
N VAL A 469 -7.24 12.24 5.85
CA VAL A 469 -6.82 13.65 6.01
C VAL A 469 -7.53 14.56 5.01
N ALA A 470 -7.86 14.06 3.82
CA ALA A 470 -8.62 14.81 2.82
C ALA A 470 -10.10 15.05 3.21
N ALA A 471 -10.65 14.25 4.12
CA ALA A 471 -12.08 14.24 4.45
C ALA A 471 -12.45 15.04 5.71
N VAL A 472 -11.49 15.43 6.56
CA VAL A 472 -11.78 16.07 7.87
C VAL A 472 -10.91 17.32 8.08
N PRO A 473 -11.50 18.54 8.19
CA PRO A 473 -10.78 19.71 8.66
C PRO A 473 -10.58 19.64 10.18
N LEU A 474 -9.39 19.23 10.64
CA LEU A 474 -9.05 19.14 12.06
C LEU A 474 -8.47 20.49 12.59
N PRO A 475 -9.08 21.14 13.59
CA PRO A 475 -8.54 22.36 14.21
C PRO A 475 -7.23 22.09 14.97
N GLY A 476 -6.23 22.97 14.82
CA GLY A 476 -5.00 22.96 15.65
C GLY A 476 -3.77 22.30 15.02
N LEU A 477 -3.90 21.72 13.82
CA LEU A 477 -2.79 21.15 13.04
C LEU A 477 -2.78 21.79 11.64
N ALA A 478 -1.62 22.25 11.19
CA ALA A 478 -1.47 22.91 9.88
C ALA A 478 -1.53 21.86 8.74
N PHE A 479 -2.73 21.37 8.41
CA PHE A 479 -2.91 20.38 7.36
C PHE A 479 -3.16 21.02 5.99
N THR A 480 -2.09 21.06 5.20
CA THR A 480 -2.20 20.89 3.75
C THR A 480 -1.75 19.44 3.49
N CYS A 481 -2.25 18.75 2.46
CA CYS A 481 -1.57 17.65 1.72
C CYS A 481 -2.25 16.27 1.67
N ASP A 482 -2.77 15.94 0.48
CA ASP A 482 -2.84 14.57 -0.05
C ASP A 482 -1.56 14.27 -0.87
N VAL A 483 -1.16 15.20 -1.75
CA VAL A 483 -0.01 15.00 -2.66
C VAL A 483 1.36 14.98 -1.96
N SER A 484 1.59 15.69 -0.85
CA SER A 484 2.95 15.75 -0.26
C SER A 484 3.34 14.49 0.54
N ILE A 485 2.38 13.84 1.21
CA ILE A 485 2.62 12.57 1.91
C ILE A 485 2.97 11.51 0.86
N LEU A 486 2.19 11.46 -0.23
CA LEU A 486 2.46 10.58 -1.37
C LEU A 486 3.81 10.87 -2.02
N LEU A 487 4.14 12.14 -2.27
CA LEU A 487 5.44 12.53 -2.81
C LEU A 487 6.59 12.08 -1.91
N ARG A 488 6.48 12.28 -0.60
CA ARG A 488 7.51 11.85 0.36
C ARG A 488 7.68 10.33 0.36
N LYS A 489 6.58 9.57 0.38
CA LYS A 489 6.63 8.10 0.38
C LYS A 489 7.14 7.54 -0.95
N LEU A 490 6.73 8.09 -2.09
CA LEU A 490 7.22 7.69 -3.41
C LEU A 490 8.71 8.04 -3.58
N ALA A 491 9.16 9.19 -3.05
CA ALA A 491 10.58 9.53 -3.03
C ALA A 491 11.39 8.55 -2.18
N ALA A 492 10.85 8.16 -1.01
CA ALA A 492 11.44 7.11 -0.17
C ALA A 492 11.50 5.77 -0.92
N TYR A 493 10.41 5.29 -1.54
CA TYR A 493 10.43 4.04 -2.33
C TYR A 493 11.50 4.06 -3.42
N ARG A 494 11.61 5.17 -4.17
CA ARG A 494 12.64 5.31 -5.20
C ARG A 494 14.04 5.17 -4.62
N GLN A 495 14.29 5.74 -3.45
CA GLN A 495 15.55 5.60 -2.74
C GLN A 495 15.76 4.18 -2.20
N ASP A 496 14.73 3.56 -1.63
CA ASP A 496 14.76 2.19 -1.07
C ASP A 496 15.14 1.17 -2.12
N PHE A 497 14.66 1.37 -3.35
CA PHE A 497 14.99 0.57 -4.53
C PHE A 497 16.25 1.03 -5.26
N GLY A 498 16.98 2.03 -4.76
CA GLY A 498 18.27 2.46 -5.27
C GLY A 498 18.19 3.12 -6.65
N LEU A 499 17.04 3.71 -6.98
CA LEU A 499 16.75 4.34 -8.28
C LEU A 499 16.92 5.87 -8.24
N ASP A 500 17.37 6.43 -7.13
CA ASP A 500 17.84 7.81 -7.04
C ASP A 500 19.21 7.98 -7.73
N ALA A 501 19.54 9.22 -8.06
CA ALA A 501 20.74 9.52 -8.85
C ALA A 501 22.04 9.09 -8.15
N ALA A 502 22.12 9.23 -6.82
CA ALA A 502 23.32 8.90 -6.06
C ALA A 502 23.50 7.38 -5.97
N SER A 503 22.41 6.63 -5.73
CA SER A 503 22.45 5.16 -5.70
C SER A 503 22.80 4.55 -7.06
N LEU A 504 22.22 5.07 -8.15
CA LEU A 504 22.57 4.63 -9.50
C LEU A 504 24.03 4.92 -9.85
N ALA A 505 24.56 6.09 -9.47
CA ALA A 505 25.96 6.44 -9.68
C ALA A 505 26.91 5.47 -8.94
N ARG A 506 26.65 5.20 -7.66
CA ARG A 506 27.44 4.24 -6.88
C ARG A 506 27.39 2.83 -7.45
N LEU A 507 26.21 2.37 -7.88
CA LEU A 507 26.08 1.05 -8.49
C LEU A 507 26.79 0.98 -9.85
N ALA A 508 26.72 2.03 -10.66
CA ALA A 508 27.42 2.13 -11.94
C ALA A 508 28.94 2.04 -11.75
N GLU A 509 29.49 2.80 -10.81
CA GLU A 509 30.90 2.77 -10.45
C GLU A 509 31.35 1.40 -9.96
N ARG A 510 30.60 0.81 -9.00
CA ARG A 510 30.90 -0.53 -8.48
C ARG A 510 30.85 -1.62 -9.54
N ALA A 511 29.91 -1.54 -10.47
CA ALA A 511 29.77 -2.48 -11.58
C ALA A 511 30.75 -2.21 -12.73
N GLY A 512 31.49 -1.10 -12.71
CA GLY A 512 32.33 -0.67 -13.83
C GLY A 512 31.53 -0.35 -15.09
N LYS A 513 30.25 0.06 -14.96
CA LYS A 513 29.36 0.35 -16.09
C LYS A 513 29.04 1.84 -16.20
N PRO A 514 28.80 2.37 -17.41
CA PRO A 514 28.36 3.76 -17.56
C PRO A 514 26.99 3.99 -16.90
N LEU A 515 26.83 5.08 -16.15
CA LEU A 515 25.59 5.45 -15.47
C LEU A 515 24.37 5.46 -16.41
N GLU A 516 24.55 5.93 -17.65
CA GLU A 516 23.46 6.01 -18.63
C GLU A 516 22.91 4.63 -19.04
N VAL A 517 23.74 3.58 -18.99
CA VAL A 517 23.31 2.21 -19.27
C VAL A 517 22.35 1.73 -18.17
N LEU A 518 22.67 1.99 -16.91
CA LEU A 518 21.79 1.62 -15.80
C LEU A 518 20.52 2.48 -15.77
N ARG A 519 20.66 3.79 -16.03
CA ARG A 519 19.53 4.72 -16.06
C ARG A 519 18.51 4.38 -17.15
N ALA A 520 18.96 3.82 -18.29
CA ALA A 520 18.09 3.38 -19.37
C ALA A 520 17.16 2.21 -18.96
N GLU A 521 17.58 1.38 -18.01
CA GLU A 521 16.77 0.25 -17.51
C GLU A 521 15.67 0.67 -16.52
N VAL A 522 15.71 1.92 -16.06
CA VAL A 522 14.63 2.54 -15.29
C VAL A 522 13.52 2.96 -16.25
N ARG A 523 12.50 2.11 -16.37
CA ARG A 523 11.39 2.24 -17.33
C ARG A 523 10.16 2.89 -16.72
N SER A 524 9.95 2.76 -15.42
CA SER A 524 8.80 3.37 -14.76
C SER A 524 8.90 4.90 -14.78
N VAL A 525 7.74 5.57 -14.83
CA VAL A 525 7.67 7.03 -14.82
C VAL A 525 8.23 7.58 -13.50
N LEU A 526 7.92 6.91 -12.38
CA LEU A 526 8.38 7.30 -11.04
C LEU A 526 9.86 7.06 -10.79
N GLY A 527 10.42 5.99 -11.35
CA GLY A 527 11.85 5.73 -11.27
C GLY A 527 12.66 6.86 -11.94
N ARG A 528 12.10 7.50 -12.97
CA ARG A 528 12.75 8.61 -13.70
C ARG A 528 12.60 9.95 -12.99
N SER A 529 11.38 10.33 -12.62
CA SER A 529 11.12 11.61 -11.96
C SER A 529 9.89 11.56 -11.05
N ILE A 530 9.95 12.33 -9.97
CA ILE A 530 8.87 12.46 -8.99
C ILE A 530 8.52 13.94 -8.87
N ASN A 531 7.30 14.29 -9.27
CA ASN A 531 6.75 15.63 -9.11
C ASN A 531 5.21 15.56 -8.93
N LYS A 532 4.61 16.70 -8.59
CA LYS A 532 3.16 16.77 -8.32
C LYS A 532 2.31 16.31 -9.51
N GLU A 533 2.71 16.66 -10.73
CA GLU A 533 1.96 16.35 -11.96
C GLU A 533 1.95 14.84 -12.25
N VAL A 534 3.09 14.17 -12.07
CA VAL A 534 3.21 12.71 -12.20
C VAL A 534 2.31 12.02 -11.18
N VAL A 535 2.33 12.45 -9.92
CA VAL A 535 1.46 11.87 -8.87
C VAL A 535 -0.01 12.06 -9.20
N ILE A 536 -0.42 13.26 -9.63
CA ILE A 536 -1.81 13.53 -10.05
C ILE A 536 -2.20 12.64 -11.24
N GLY A 537 -1.32 12.48 -12.23
CA GLY A 537 -1.56 11.62 -13.39
C GLY A 537 -1.71 10.14 -13.02
N LEU A 538 -0.91 9.66 -12.05
CA LEU A 538 -1.00 8.27 -11.56
C LEU A 538 -2.26 8.03 -10.73
N LEU A 539 -2.63 8.97 -9.85
CA LEU A 539 -3.91 8.93 -9.16
C LEU A 539 -5.07 8.90 -10.15
N GLY A 540 -5.02 9.70 -11.22
CA GLY A 540 -6.00 9.68 -12.31
C GLY A 540 -6.13 8.30 -12.97
N LYS A 541 -5.01 7.63 -13.27
CA LYS A 541 -5.01 6.28 -13.87
C LYS A 541 -5.52 5.20 -12.92
N ALA A 542 -5.30 5.35 -11.62
CA ALA A 542 -5.75 4.41 -10.59
C ALA A 542 -7.23 4.63 -10.18
N THR A 543 -7.98 5.51 -10.86
CA THR A 543 -9.41 5.70 -10.62
C THR A 543 -10.25 4.59 -11.28
N GLY A 544 -10.44 3.49 -10.56
CA GLY A 544 -11.37 2.41 -10.90
C GLY A 544 -11.24 1.26 -9.90
N GLY A 545 -12.33 0.56 -9.59
CA GLY A 545 -12.44 -0.51 -8.59
C GLY A 545 -12.81 -0.05 -7.17
N GLY A 546 -13.01 1.26 -6.96
CA GLY A 546 -13.21 1.84 -5.63
C GLY A 546 -14.54 1.48 -4.96
N LEU A 547 -15.61 1.23 -5.74
CA LEU A 547 -16.93 0.90 -5.21
C LEU A 547 -16.93 -0.44 -4.46
N VAL A 548 -16.21 -1.44 -4.97
CA VAL A 548 -16.08 -2.77 -4.34
C VAL A 548 -15.37 -2.69 -2.98
N ILE A 549 -14.48 -1.72 -2.81
CA ILE A 549 -13.61 -1.62 -1.62
C ILE A 549 -14.22 -0.78 -0.53
N VAL A 550 -15.05 0.18 -0.91
CA VAL A 550 -15.91 0.86 0.05
C VAL A 550 -16.69 -0.19 0.86
N ASN A 551 -17.17 -1.27 0.24
CA ASN A 551 -17.86 -2.35 0.94
C ASN A 551 -17.05 -3.03 2.03
N PHE A 552 -15.75 -3.24 1.82
CA PHE A 552 -14.84 -3.78 2.84
C PHE A 552 -14.81 -2.87 4.07
N PHE A 553 -14.68 -1.55 3.87
CA PHE A 553 -14.73 -0.60 4.97
C PHE A 553 -16.11 -0.58 5.64
N PHE A 554 -17.19 -0.59 4.86
CA PHE A 554 -18.56 -0.59 5.42
C PHE A 554 -18.85 -1.79 6.33
N HIS A 555 -18.37 -2.99 5.98
CA HIS A 555 -18.65 -4.20 6.75
C HIS A 555 -17.66 -4.46 7.87
N ARG A 556 -16.37 -4.17 7.63
CA ARG A 556 -15.29 -4.55 8.55
C ARG A 556 -14.82 -3.40 9.43
N ILE A 557 -15.12 -2.15 9.11
CA ILE A 557 -14.74 -0.98 9.91
C ILE A 557 -15.94 -0.02 9.93
N PRO A 558 -16.94 -0.20 10.81
CA PRO A 558 -18.25 0.47 10.74
C PRO A 558 -18.15 1.97 11.02
N ILE A 559 -17.73 2.73 10.01
CA ILE A 559 -17.56 4.18 10.05
C ILE A 559 -18.54 4.76 9.03
N TYR A 560 -19.69 5.24 9.52
CA TYR A 560 -20.79 5.68 8.67
C TYR A 560 -20.52 7.04 7.99
N GLY A 561 -20.94 7.16 6.72
CA GLY A 561 -21.18 8.43 6.01
C GLY A 561 -19.97 9.14 5.41
N ALA A 562 -18.91 9.37 6.18
CA ALA A 562 -17.71 10.09 5.71
C ALA A 562 -16.77 9.24 4.83
N LEU A 563 -16.96 7.91 4.78
CA LEU A 563 -16.07 6.97 4.11
C LEU A 563 -16.45 6.57 2.68
N ALA A 564 -17.56 7.02 2.12
CA ALA A 564 -17.88 6.69 0.72
C ALA A 564 -16.80 7.24 -0.23
N SER A 565 -16.45 8.51 -0.06
CA SER A 565 -15.32 9.16 -0.72
C SER A 565 -13.97 8.68 -0.17
N GLY A 566 -13.89 8.42 1.14
CA GLY A 566 -12.70 7.92 1.83
C GLY A 566 -12.23 6.56 1.32
N GLY A 567 -13.12 5.60 1.11
CA GLY A 567 -12.80 4.25 0.63
C GLY A 567 -12.40 4.22 -0.86
N ILE A 568 -12.99 5.11 -1.67
CA ILE A 568 -12.56 5.31 -3.06
C ILE A 568 -11.17 5.94 -3.09
N SER A 569 -10.96 7.03 -2.34
CA SER A 569 -9.66 7.70 -2.24
C SER A 569 -8.60 6.74 -1.68
N PHE A 570 -8.95 5.95 -0.66
CA PHE A 570 -8.10 4.89 -0.13
C PHE A 570 -7.73 3.89 -1.22
N HIS A 571 -8.70 3.37 -1.98
CA HIS A 571 -8.41 2.40 -3.03
C HIS A 571 -7.53 3.00 -4.12
N THR A 572 -7.88 4.17 -4.64
CA THR A 572 -7.10 4.83 -5.68
C THR A 572 -5.67 5.06 -5.22
N THR A 573 -5.48 5.53 -3.99
CA THR A 573 -4.16 5.74 -3.40
C THR A 573 -3.42 4.42 -3.16
N TYR A 574 -4.09 3.40 -2.63
CA TYR A 574 -3.52 2.08 -2.39
C TYR A 574 -3.07 1.43 -3.70
N SER A 575 -3.95 1.36 -4.70
CA SER A 575 -3.66 0.79 -6.01
C SER A 575 -2.53 1.52 -6.70
N MET A 576 -2.54 2.86 -6.63
CA MET A 576 -1.45 3.67 -7.16
C MET A 576 -0.14 3.31 -6.46
N LEU A 577 -0.08 3.39 -5.13
CA LEU A 577 1.13 3.10 -4.36
C LEU A 577 1.63 1.66 -4.56
N SER A 578 0.74 0.67 -4.56
CA SER A 578 1.08 -0.74 -4.81
C SER A 578 1.64 -0.93 -6.21
N GLN A 579 0.96 -0.42 -7.25
CA GLN A 579 1.47 -0.51 -8.63
C GLN A 579 2.83 0.17 -8.76
N CYS A 580 2.99 1.35 -8.17
CA CYS A 580 4.24 2.08 -8.18
C CYS A 580 5.36 1.31 -7.47
N LEU A 581 5.05 0.68 -6.34
CA LEU A 581 5.98 -0.18 -5.62
C LEU A 581 6.44 -1.37 -6.48
N GLU A 582 5.50 -2.06 -7.14
CA GLU A 582 5.82 -3.17 -8.06
C GLU A 582 6.69 -2.70 -9.23
N GLU A 583 6.35 -1.56 -9.84
CA GLU A 583 7.11 -0.99 -10.97
C GLU A 583 8.54 -0.61 -10.57
N LEU A 584 8.73 0.00 -9.39
CA LEU A 584 10.05 0.37 -8.87
C LEU A 584 10.87 -0.87 -8.46
N ALA A 585 10.26 -1.88 -7.86
CA ALA A 585 10.92 -3.15 -7.57
C ALA A 585 11.41 -3.83 -8.86
N ALA A 586 10.56 -3.84 -9.90
CA ALA A 586 10.93 -4.40 -11.21
C ALA A 586 12.02 -3.59 -11.92
N ASP A 587 12.00 -2.25 -11.82
CA ASP A 587 13.10 -1.39 -12.29
C ASP A 587 14.41 -1.72 -11.56
N SER A 588 14.36 -1.86 -10.23
CA SER A 588 15.53 -2.20 -9.41
C SER A 588 16.13 -3.55 -9.82
N GLN A 589 15.29 -4.57 -10.05
CA GLN A 589 15.74 -5.87 -10.54
C GLN A 589 16.40 -5.77 -11.93
N ARG A 590 15.82 -5.01 -12.85
CA ARG A 590 16.42 -4.80 -14.20
C ARG A 590 17.78 -4.10 -14.10
N VAL A 591 17.87 -3.06 -13.28
CA VAL A 591 19.12 -2.34 -13.05
C VAL A 591 20.17 -3.24 -12.42
N LEU A 592 19.78 -4.08 -11.45
CA LEU A 592 20.67 -5.05 -10.80
C LEU A 592 21.22 -6.07 -11.81
N LEU A 593 20.35 -6.70 -12.59
CA LEU A 593 20.75 -7.63 -13.64
C LEU A 593 21.68 -6.95 -14.64
N LYS A 594 21.33 -5.74 -15.08
CA LYS A 594 22.16 -4.99 -16.02
C LYS A 594 23.50 -4.59 -15.42
N ALA A 595 23.59 -4.31 -14.12
CA ALA A 595 24.83 -3.98 -13.44
C ALA A 595 25.80 -5.16 -13.41
N PHE A 596 25.31 -6.36 -13.06
CA PHE A 596 26.17 -7.54 -12.87
C PHE A 596 26.17 -8.55 -14.03
N ASP A 597 25.43 -8.29 -15.11
CA ASP A 597 25.51 -9.08 -16.34
C ASP A 597 26.95 -9.01 -16.90
N SER A 598 27.56 -10.18 -17.09
CA SER A 598 28.81 -10.32 -17.84
C SER A 598 28.54 -9.91 -19.30
N GLU A 599 29.21 -8.88 -19.81
CA GLU A 599 29.27 -8.68 -21.26
C GLU A 599 30.01 -9.89 -21.85
N VAL A 600 29.29 -10.72 -22.62
CA VAL A 600 29.84 -11.83 -23.40
C VAL A 600 30.72 -11.29 -24.52
#